data_AF-A0A0K2TM08-F1
#
_entry.id   AF-A0A0K2TM08-F1
#
_cell.length_a   1.000
_cell.length_b   1.000
_cell.length_c   1.000
_cell.angle_alpha   90.00
_cell.angle_beta   90.00
_cell.angle_gamma   90.00
#
_symmetry.space_group_name_H-M   'P 1'
#
loop_
_entity.id
_entity.type
_entity.pdbx_description
1 polymer ?
#
loop_
_entity_poly.entity_id
_entity_poly.type
_entity_poly.pdbx_seq_one_letter_code
_entity_poly.pdbx_strand_id
1 'polypeptide(L)' 'MNGRIMPVKFLYEIGDKILIECNSGYVNTGRPKAICNEDGKWSETIPSCLSYLNSSS' A
#
# COMPACT_ATOMS: atom_id res chain seq x y z
N MET A 1 11.47 2.30 0.47
CA MET A 1 10.00 2.48 0.41
C MET A 1 9.63 3.55 1.44
N ASN A 2 9.08 4.69 1.02
CA ASN A 2 8.76 5.81 1.92
C ASN A 2 7.38 5.65 2.58
N GLY A 3 7.08 4.44 3.04
CA GLY A 3 5.79 4.07 3.62
C GLY A 3 5.83 2.69 4.25
N ARG A 4 4.72 2.31 4.88
CA ARG A 4 4.52 1.08 5.65
C ARG A 4 3.21 0.38 5.28
N ILE A 5 3.23 -0.94 5.30
CA ILE A 5 2.02 -1.77 5.11
C ILE A 5 1.44 -2.07 6.49
N MET A 6 0.14 -1.88 6.66
CA MET A 6 -0.59 -2.11 7.91
C MET A 6 -1.79 -3.03 7.68
N PRO A 7 -2.04 -4.03 8.55
CA PRO A 7 -1.20 -4.42 9.68
C PRO A 7 0.09 -5.11 9.23
N VAL A 8 1.19 -4.95 9.96
CA VAL A 8 2.44 -5.68 9.67
C VAL A 8 2.27 -7.14 10.08
N LYS A 9 2.21 -8.04 9.09
CA LYS A 9 2.14 -9.48 9.30
C LYS A 9 3.25 -10.19 8.52
N PHE A 10 3.68 -11.33 9.03
CA PHE A 10 4.61 -12.22 8.31
C PHE A 10 3.92 -12.91 7.12
N LEU A 11 2.64 -13.25 7.27
CA LEU A 11 1.79 -13.87 6.26
C LEU A 11 0.42 -13.19 6.27
N TYR A 12 -0.15 -12.98 5.09
CA TYR A 12 -1.51 -12.49 4.91
C TYR A 12 -2.37 -13.59 4.33
N GLU A 13 -3.50 -13.84 4.97
CA GLU A 13 -4.43 -14.89 4.56
C GLU A 13 -5.45 -14.35 3.57
N ILE A 14 -6.12 -15.24 2.84
CA ILE A 14 -7.20 -14.86 1.93
C ILE A 14 -8.25 -14.04 2.70
N GLY A 15 -8.62 -12.89 2.15
CA GLY A 15 -9.54 -11.93 2.76
C GLY A 15 -8.86 -10.87 3.65
N ASP A 16 -7.57 -11.02 3.98
CA ASP A 16 -6.84 -10.00 4.73
C ASP A 16 -6.80 -8.68 3.97
N LYS A 17 -6.94 -7.58 4.71
CA LYS A 17 -6.92 -6.23 4.16
C LYS A 17 -5.67 -5.51 4.64
N ILE A 18 -4.99 -4.86 3.70
CA ILE A 18 -3.85 -4.02 4.00
C ILE A 18 -4.10 -2.57 3.60
N LEU A 19 -3.47 -1.68 4.35
CA LEU A 19 -3.38 -0.25 4.07
C LEU A 19 -1.90 0.12 3.90
N ILE A 20 -1.60 0.85 2.83
CA ILE A 20 -0.28 1.46 2.59
C ILE A 20 -0.32 2.87 3.13
N GLU A 21 0.41 3.12 4.20
CA GLU A 21 0.56 4.43 4.81
C GLU A 21 1.91 5.02 4.42
N CYS A 22 1.90 6.14 3.70
CA CYS A 22 3.13 6.84 3.35
C CYS A 22 3.67 7.64 4.54
N ASN A 23 4.99 7.75 4.61
CA ASN A 23 5.66 8.59 5.60
C ASN A 23 5.27 10.06 5.39
N SER A 24 5.40 10.88 6.44
CA SER A 24 5.20 12.32 6.33
C SER A 24 6.02 12.90 5.18
N GLY A 25 5.41 13.76 4.36
CA GLY A 25 6.04 14.30 3.16
C GLY A 25 5.81 13.48 1.88
N TYR A 26 5.11 12.35 1.96
CA TYR A 26 4.83 11.47 0.83
C TYR A 26 3.34 11.13 0.68
N VAL A 27 2.93 10.83 -0.55
CA VAL A 27 1.56 10.44 -0.93
C VAL A 27 1.57 9.18 -1.80
N ASN A 28 0.53 8.37 -1.67
CA ASN A 28 0.35 7.16 -2.47
C ASN A 28 0.09 7.52 -3.95
N THR A 29 0.74 6.81 -4.88
CA THR A 29 0.51 6.95 -6.33
C THR A 29 -0.79 6.35 -6.83
N GLY A 30 -1.59 5.74 -5.95
CA GLY A 30 -2.76 4.97 -6.30
C GLY A 30 -3.58 4.61 -5.07
N ARG A 31 -4.38 3.55 -5.18
CA ARG A 31 -5.27 3.11 -4.10
C ARG A 31 -4.45 2.57 -2.93
N PRO A 32 -4.56 3.15 -1.72
CA PRO A 32 -3.74 2.74 -0.58
C PRO A 32 -4.25 1.45 0.07
N LYS A 33 -5.29 0.79 -0.45
CA LYS A 33 -5.91 -0.38 0.17
C LYS A 33 -5.91 -1.55 -0.80
N ALA A 34 -5.57 -2.73 -0.30
CA ALA A 34 -5.64 -3.97 -1.07
C ALA A 34 -6.14 -5.13 -0.20
N ILE A 35 -6.72 -6.13 -0.84
CA ILE A 35 -7.25 -7.35 -0.21
C ILE A 35 -6.50 -8.55 -0.77
N CYS A 36 -6.12 -9.51 0.09
CA CYS A 36 -5.56 -10.77 -0.38
C CYS A 36 -6.68 -11.62 -0.99
N ASN A 37 -6.63 -11.85 -2.29
CA ASN A 37 -7.62 -12.63 -3.03
C ASN A 37 -7.38 -14.13 -2.86
N GLU A 38 -8.34 -14.94 -3.31
CA GLU A 38 -8.27 -16.40 -3.27
C GLU A 38 -7.11 -16.99 -4.07
N ASP A 39 -6.59 -16.26 -5.06
CA ASP A 39 -5.41 -16.63 -5.84
C ASP A 39 -4.07 -16.29 -5.15
N GLY A 40 -4.14 -15.78 -3.90
CA GLY A 40 -2.98 -15.37 -3.12
C GLY A 40 -2.35 -14.05 -3.59
N LYS A 41 -3.01 -13.31 -4.51
CA LYS A 41 -2.56 -12.00 -4.98
C LYS A 41 -3.36 -10.88 -4.34
N TRP A 42 -2.79 -9.69 -4.34
CA TRP A 42 -3.48 -8.49 -3.89
C TRP A 42 -4.50 -8.02 -4.94
N SER A 43 -5.67 -7.58 -4.48
CA SER A 43 -6.76 -7.06 -5.31
C SER A 43 -6.39 -5.80 -6.09
N GLU A 44 -5.35 -5.10 -5.65
CA GLU A 44 -4.85 -3.86 -6.23
C GLU A 44 -3.33 -3.92 -6.25
N THR A 45 -2.71 -3.27 -7.24
CA THR A 45 -1.26 -3.10 -7.25
C THR A 45 -0.85 -2.21 -6.09
N ILE A 46 0.11 -2.67 -5.28
CA ILE A 46 0.61 -1.92 -4.13
C ILE A 46 1.25 -0.61 -4.60
N PRO A 47 0.73 0.57 -4.23
CA PRO A 47 1.23 1.85 -4.72
C PRO A 47 2.59 2.18 -4.10
N SER A 48 3.36 3.01 -4.81
CA SER A 48 4.56 3.64 -4.26
C SER A 48 4.21 4.93 -3.51
N CYS A 49 5.11 5.37 -2.65
CA CYS A 49 5.03 6.65 -1.97
C CYS A 49 5.91 7.67 -2.68
N LEU A 50 5.30 8.64 -3.35
CA LEU A 50 5.98 9.77 -3.98
C LEU A 50 6.03 10.96 -3.03
N SER A 51 7.14 11.70 -3.03
CA SER A 51 7.20 12.93 -2.24
C SER A 51 6.22 13.95 -2.82
N TYR A 52 5.62 14.79 -1.97
CA TYR A 52 4.70 15.83 -2.43
C TYR A 52 5.34 16.72 -3.52
N LEU A 53 6.63 17.03 -3.41
CA LEU A 53 7.37 17.81 -4.41
C LEU A 53 7.39 17.16 -5.80
N ASN A 54 7.41 15.82 -5.87
CA ASN A 54 7.34 15.09 -7.14
C ASN A 54 5.91 14.78 -7.59
N SER A 55 4.92 14.98 -6.71
CA SER A 55 3.49 14.78 -7.00
C SER A 55 2.77 16.07 -7.41
N SER A 56 3.39 17.24 -7.19
CA SER A 56 2.83 18.57 -7.49
C SER A 56 3.48 19.25 -8.69
N SER A 57 4.19 18.49 -9.53
CA SER A 57 4.81 19.00 -10.77
C SER A 57 4.05 18.56 -12.01
#